data_AF-A0A5N8UIC7-F1
#
_entry.id   AF-A0A5N8UIC7-F1
#
_cell.length_a   1.000
_cell.length_b   1.000
_cell.length_c   1.000
_cell.angle_alpha   90.00
_cell.angle_beta   90.00
_cell.angle_gamma   90.00
#
_symmetry.space_group_name_H-M   'P 1'
#
loop_
_entity.id
_entity.type
_entity.pdbx_description
1 polymer ?
#
loop_
_entity_poly.entity_id
_entity_poly.type
_entity_poly.pdbx_seq_one_letter_code
_entity_poly.pdbx_strand_id
1 'polypeptide(L)'
;MNVNTIQLQTLSTLGQKIEKTGLPLIYITLGIIYIWFGGMKFTSGQAEGMYGMIANNPLVSWMYIIFSKQGLVDFLGSLEVLIGILIIGRFVNPALSAIGGLLSITLFTVTLSMMIFLPGITTEAGFPTLSFFGEFLLKDAGLFAASLFVLGHSLTTWAAAQRQD
;
A
#
# COMPACT_ATOMS: atom_id res chain seq x y z
N MET A 1 21.07 -28.58 15.58
CA MET A 1 19.95 -29.56 15.54
C MET A 1 20.01 -30.27 14.20
N ASN A 2 20.11 -31.61 14.18
CA ASN A 2 19.99 -32.39 12.94
C ASN A 2 18.50 -32.59 12.65
N VAL A 3 17.93 -31.78 11.76
CA VAL A 3 16.55 -31.92 11.31
C VAL A 3 16.49 -33.10 10.35
N ASN A 4 15.64 -34.10 10.63
CA ASN A 4 15.53 -35.28 9.79
C ASN A 4 14.58 -35.04 8.59
N THR A 5 14.60 -35.96 7.62
CA THR A 5 13.83 -35.84 6.36
C THR A 5 12.32 -35.68 6.58
N ILE A 6 11.76 -36.34 7.59
CA ILE A 6 10.32 -36.27 7.92
C ILE A 6 9.96 -34.87 8.44
N GLN A 7 10.81 -34.31 9.31
CA GLN A 7 10.64 -32.94 9.81
C GLN A 7 10.72 -31.92 8.66
N LEU A 8 11.66 -32.08 7.73
CA LEU A 8 11.77 -31.20 6.56
C LEU A 8 10.54 -31.27 5.65
N GLN A 9 10.00 -32.47 5.39
CA GLN A 9 8.77 -32.64 4.61
C GLN A 9 7.55 -32.00 5.29
N THR A 10 7.46 -32.16 6.61
CA THR A 10 6.38 -31.56 7.41
C THR A 10 6.43 -30.03 7.35
N LEU A 11 7.62 -29.44 7.54
CA LEU A 11 7.84 -28.00 7.43
C LEU A 11 7.53 -27.46 6.04
N SER A 12 7.94 -28.17 4.99
CA SER A 12 7.64 -27.79 3.60
C SER A 12 6.13 -27.81 3.32
N THR A 13 5.43 -28.88 3.73
CA THR A 13 3.98 -28.99 3.54
C THR A 13 3.22 -27.91 4.31
N LEU A 14 3.66 -27.60 5.53
CA LEU A 14 3.08 -26.52 6.32
C LEU A 14 3.32 -25.16 5.67
N GLY A 15 4.55 -24.89 5.23
CA GLY A 15 4.92 -23.66 4.52
C GLY A 15 4.06 -23.42 3.28
N GLN A 16 3.91 -24.44 2.43
CA GLN A 16 3.05 -24.38 1.24
C GLN A 16 1.58 -24.07 1.59
N LYS A 17 1.04 -24.66 2.66
CA LYS A 17 -0.34 -24.38 3.10
C LYS A 17 -0.49 -22.94 3.59
N ILE A 18 0.47 -22.45 4.37
CA ILE A 18 0.47 -21.07 4.88
C ILE A 18 0.58 -20.10 3.71
N GLU A 19 1.51 -20.30 2.79
CA GLU A 19 1.71 -19.45 1.62
C GLU A 19 0.47 -19.42 0.71
N LYS A 20 -0.12 -20.59 0.42
CA LYS A 20 -1.35 -20.71 -0.36
C LYS A 20 -2.52 -19.94 0.27
N THR A 21 -2.55 -19.83 1.60
CA THR A 21 -3.58 -19.08 2.33
C THR A 21 -3.25 -17.60 2.44
N GLY A 22 -1.98 -17.26 2.68
CA GLY A 22 -1.51 -15.89 2.81
C GLY A 22 -1.58 -15.10 1.50
N LEU A 23 -1.39 -15.79 0.37
CA LEU A 23 -1.41 -15.17 -0.94
C LEU A 23 -2.76 -14.47 -1.26
N PRO A 24 -3.94 -15.11 -1.24
CA PRO A 24 -5.19 -14.40 -1.46
C PRO A 24 -5.47 -13.35 -0.36
N LEU A 25 -5.04 -13.61 0.88
CA LEU A 25 -5.23 -12.68 1.98
C LEU A 25 -4.50 -11.36 1.76
N ILE A 26 -3.29 -11.35 1.18
CA ILE A 26 -2.58 -10.08 0.92
C ILE A 26 -3.35 -9.17 -0.05
N TYR A 27 -4.01 -9.73 -1.07
CA TYR A 27 -4.84 -8.94 -2.00
C TYR A 27 -6.10 -8.43 -1.33
N ILE A 28 -6.77 -9.29 -0.55
CA ILE A 28 -8.01 -8.94 0.13
C ILE A 28 -7.75 -7.85 1.17
N THR A 29 -6.74 -8.02 2.03
CA THR A 29 -6.46 -7.06 3.10
C THR A 29 -5.94 -5.75 2.54
N LEU A 30 -5.04 -5.77 1.55
CA LEU A 30 -4.56 -4.55 0.91
C LEU A 30 -5.70 -3.81 0.21
N GLY A 31 -6.58 -4.53 -0.49
CA GLY A 31 -7.77 -3.97 -1.12
C GLY A 31 -8.73 -3.32 -0.11
N ILE A 32 -9.01 -4.00 1.00
CA ILE A 32 -9.84 -3.46 2.09
C ILE A 32 -9.22 -2.19 2.68
N ILE A 33 -7.92 -2.20 2.98
CA ILE A 33 -7.22 -1.03 3.51
C ILE A 33 -7.39 0.17 2.58
N TYR A 34 -7.20 -0.03 1.27
CA TYR A 34 -7.36 1.02 0.27
C TYR A 34 -8.78 1.57 0.18
N ILE A 35 -9.78 0.69 0.10
CA ILE A 35 -11.19 1.09 0.03
C ILE A 35 -11.59 1.84 1.30
N TRP A 36 -11.13 1.39 2.46
CA TRP A 36 -11.45 2.01 3.74
C TRP A 36 -10.76 3.37 3.90
N PHE A 37 -9.47 3.47 3.60
CA PHE A 37 -8.72 4.72 3.68
C PHE A 37 -9.27 5.76 2.70
N GLY A 38 -9.53 5.34 1.46
CA GLY A 38 -10.09 6.23 0.45
C GLY A 38 -11.54 6.64 0.77
N GLY A 39 -12.36 5.70 1.26
CA GLY A 39 -13.73 5.97 1.67
C GLY A 39 -13.83 6.98 2.80
N MET A 40 -12.92 6.93 3.78
CA MET A 40 -12.89 7.90 4.85
C MET A 40 -12.57 9.32 4.35
N LYS A 41 -11.84 9.51 3.25
CA LYS A 41 -11.42 10.84 2.77
C LYS A 41 -12.57 11.73 2.29
N PHE A 42 -13.73 11.15 1.99
CA PHE A 42 -14.95 11.89 1.64
C PHE A 42 -15.68 12.47 2.86
N THR A 43 -15.18 12.24 4.08
CA THR A 43 -15.75 12.82 5.30
C THR A 43 -15.25 14.25 5.54
N SER A 44 -16.13 15.11 6.07
CA SER A 44 -15.80 16.49 6.37
C SER A 44 -14.73 16.59 7.47
N GLY A 45 -13.71 17.42 7.24
CA GLY A 45 -12.64 17.69 8.22
C GLY A 45 -11.30 17.00 7.96
N GLN A 46 -11.21 16.03 7.04
CA GLN A 46 -9.94 15.38 6.69
C GLN A 46 -9.00 16.28 5.87
N ALA A 47 -9.55 17.24 5.13
CA ALA A 47 -8.78 18.14 4.28
C ALA A 47 -7.75 18.97 5.05
N GLU A 48 -8.06 19.45 6.25
CA GLU A 48 -7.12 20.27 7.01
C GLU A 48 -5.96 19.45 7.60
N GLY A 49 -6.24 18.23 8.07
CA GLY A 49 -5.20 17.31 8.55
C GLY A 49 -4.23 16.90 7.44
N MET A 50 -4.75 16.58 6.25
CA MET A 50 -3.92 16.23 5.10
C MET A 50 -3.22 17.45 4.48
N TYR A 51 -3.83 18.64 4.54
CA TYR A 51 -3.22 19.87 4.03
C TYR A 51 -1.87 20.14 4.68
N GLY A 52 -1.80 20.06 6.01
CA GLY A 52 -0.54 20.24 6.75
C GLY A 52 0.56 19.26 6.34
N MET A 53 0.18 18.03 5.94
CA MET A 53 1.13 17.01 5.49
C MET A 53 1.60 17.22 4.05
N ILE A 54 0.66 17.48 3.14
CA ILE A 54 0.93 17.56 1.69
C ILE A 54 1.59 18.88 1.32
N ALA A 55 1.22 20.00 1.95
CA ALA A 55 1.68 21.33 1.57
C ALA A 55 3.21 21.50 1.71
N ASN A 56 3.83 20.75 2.64
CA ASN A 56 5.26 20.79 2.90
C ASN A 56 6.07 19.81 2.02
N ASN A 57 5.42 18.97 1.21
CA ASN A 57 6.09 17.96 0.42
C ASN A 57 6.30 18.44 -1.04
N PRO A 58 7.55 18.58 -1.51
CA PRO A 58 7.84 19.10 -2.86
C PRO A 58 7.32 18.20 -3.99
N LEU A 59 7.07 16.91 -3.73
CA LEU A 59 6.56 15.98 -4.74
C LEU A 59 5.09 16.20 -5.09
N VAL A 60 4.30 16.77 -4.17
CA VAL A 60 2.83 16.85 -4.29
C VAL A 60 2.23 18.20 -3.93
N SER A 61 3.00 19.13 -3.35
CA SER A 61 2.50 20.47 -3.00
C SER A 61 1.98 21.24 -4.21
N TRP A 62 2.55 21.02 -5.41
CA TRP A 62 2.10 21.61 -6.67
C TRP A 62 0.66 21.24 -7.04
N MET A 63 0.13 20.12 -6.54
CA MET A 63 -1.26 19.72 -6.82
C MET A 63 -2.27 20.74 -6.30
N TYR A 64 -1.93 21.53 -5.27
CA TYR A 64 -2.77 22.63 -4.77
C TYR A 64 -2.88 23.81 -5.73
N ILE A 65 -2.07 23.87 -6.80
CA ILE A 65 -2.26 24.85 -7.89
C ILE A 65 -3.49 24.48 -8.73
N ILE A 66 -3.78 23.18 -8.84
CA ILE A 66 -4.84 22.64 -9.70
C ILE A 66 -6.11 22.35 -8.88
N PHE A 67 -5.94 21.81 -7.67
CA PHE A 67 -7.02 21.37 -6.81
C PHE A 67 -7.21 22.28 -5.61
N SER A 68 -8.46 22.45 -5.16
CA SER A 68 -8.74 22.98 -3.83
C SER A 68 -8.29 21.99 -2.74
N LYS A 69 -8.19 22.44 -1.49
CA LYS A 69 -7.84 21.56 -0.36
C LYS A 69 -8.71 20.29 -0.30
N GLN A 70 -10.03 20.48 -0.36
CA GLN A 70 -10.97 19.36 -0.34
C GLN A 70 -10.90 18.56 -1.65
N GLY A 71 -10.79 19.23 -2.80
CA GLY A 71 -10.73 18.55 -4.09
C GLY A 71 -9.54 17.61 -4.23
N LEU A 72 -8.38 17.96 -3.66
CA LEU A 72 -7.23 17.06 -3.65
C LEU A 72 -7.48 15.82 -2.77
N VAL A 73 -8.11 16.00 -1.61
CA VAL A 73 -8.44 14.88 -0.71
C VAL A 73 -9.49 13.96 -1.33
N ASP A 74 -10.50 14.51 -1.99
CA ASP A 74 -11.53 13.73 -2.71
C ASP A 74 -10.91 12.97 -3.89
N PHE A 75 -9.98 13.59 -4.62
CA PHE A 75 -9.24 12.95 -5.70
C PHE A 75 -8.40 11.78 -5.18
N LEU A 76 -7.61 11.99 -4.12
CA LEU A 76 -6.82 10.94 -3.49
C LEU A 76 -7.72 9.82 -2.94
N GLY A 77 -8.88 10.15 -2.39
CA GLY A 77 -9.86 9.16 -1.91
C GLY A 77 -10.40 8.29 -3.03
N SER A 78 -10.74 8.92 -4.16
CA SER A 78 -11.19 8.22 -5.37
C SER A 78 -10.10 7.31 -5.93
N LEU A 79 -8.84 7.80 -5.95
CA LEU A 79 -7.68 7.05 -6.40
C LEU A 79 -7.42 5.82 -5.50
N GLU A 80 -7.47 5.99 -4.18
CA GLU A 80 -7.29 4.91 -3.21
C GLU A 80 -8.37 3.83 -3.35
N VAL A 81 -9.64 4.22 -3.47
CA VAL A 81 -10.74 3.27 -3.70
C VAL A 81 -10.54 2.52 -5.01
N LEU A 82 -10.17 3.21 -6.09
CA LEU A 82 -9.88 2.59 -7.39
C LEU A 82 -8.74 1.57 -7.28
N ILE A 83 -7.64 1.92 -6.60
CA ILE A 83 -6.52 1.01 -6.36
C ILE A 83 -6.99 -0.24 -5.62
N GLY A 84 -7.78 -0.08 -4.56
CA GLY A 84 -8.32 -1.21 -3.80
C GLY A 84 -9.19 -2.14 -4.65
N ILE A 85 -10.05 -1.59 -5.50
CA ILE A 85 -10.87 -2.35 -6.45
C ILE A 85 -9.98 -3.10 -7.47
N LEU A 86 -8.98 -2.44 -8.04
CA LEU A 86 -8.04 -3.05 -8.99
C LEU A 86 -7.26 -4.21 -8.37
N ILE A 87 -6.81 -4.04 -7.12
CA ILE A 87 -6.09 -5.07 -6.37
C ILE A 87 -7.00 -6.28 -6.13
N ILE A 88 -8.24 -6.08 -5.67
CA ILE A 88 -9.23 -7.16 -5.50
C ILE A 88 -9.60 -7.80 -6.84
N GLY A 89 -9.56 -7.03 -7.93
CA GLY A 89 -9.71 -7.50 -9.30
C GLY A 89 -8.76 -8.64 -9.69
N ARG A 90 -7.72 -8.92 -8.89
CA ARG A 90 -6.85 -10.11 -8.99
C ARG A 90 -7.60 -11.42 -9.22
N PHE A 91 -8.75 -11.61 -8.58
CA PHE A 91 -9.54 -12.84 -8.66
C PHE A 91 -10.26 -13.02 -10.00
N VAL A 92 -10.39 -11.94 -10.77
CA VAL A 92 -10.98 -11.96 -12.12
C VAL A 92 -9.88 -11.98 -13.17
N ASN A 93 -8.89 -11.07 -13.06
CA ASN A 93 -7.78 -10.99 -13.99
C ASN A 93 -6.52 -10.48 -13.26
N PRO A 94 -5.39 -11.22 -13.30
CA PRO A 94 -4.15 -10.77 -12.67
C PRO A 94 -3.64 -9.42 -13.20
N ALA A 95 -3.92 -9.07 -14.46
CA ALA A 95 -3.51 -7.78 -15.03
C ALA A 95 -4.11 -6.57 -14.29
N LEU A 96 -5.37 -6.67 -13.82
CA LEU A 96 -6.01 -5.58 -13.06
C LEU A 96 -5.23 -5.29 -11.77
N SER A 97 -4.83 -6.35 -11.08
CA SER A 97 -4.07 -6.24 -9.84
C SER A 97 -2.65 -5.75 -10.07
N ALA A 98 -2.05 -6.06 -11.23
CA ALA A 98 -0.76 -5.47 -11.62
C ALA A 98 -0.88 -3.94 -11.77
N ILE A 99 -1.92 -3.43 -12.43
CA ILE A 99 -2.17 -1.98 -12.53
C ILE A 99 -2.38 -1.38 -11.14
N GLY A 100 -3.21 -2.01 -10.31
CA GLY A 100 -3.44 -1.60 -8.92
C GLY A 100 -2.14 -1.56 -8.11
N GLY A 101 -1.29 -2.58 -8.20
CA GLY A 101 0.00 -2.65 -7.53
C GLY A 101 0.98 -1.54 -7.97
N LEU A 102 1.02 -1.21 -9.25
CA LEU A 102 1.85 -0.11 -9.76
C LEU A 102 1.39 1.26 -9.23
N LEU A 103 0.08 1.52 -9.26
CA LEU A 103 -0.49 2.75 -8.69
C LEU A 103 -0.26 2.81 -7.18
N SER A 104 -0.39 1.69 -6.49
CA SER A 104 -0.14 1.51 -5.06
C SER A 104 1.31 1.85 -4.67
N ILE A 105 2.30 1.33 -5.42
CA ILE A 105 3.71 1.68 -5.25
C ILE A 105 3.93 3.19 -5.40
N THR A 106 3.31 3.79 -6.41
CA THR A 106 3.45 5.23 -6.69
C THR A 106 2.91 6.05 -5.52
N LEU A 107 1.72 5.72 -5.03
CA LEU A 107 1.09 6.39 -3.90
C LEU A 107 1.93 6.25 -2.63
N PHE A 108 2.36 5.04 -2.27
CA PHE A 108 3.17 4.83 -1.08
C PHE A 108 4.57 5.44 -1.18
N THR A 109 5.14 5.57 -2.38
CA THR A 109 6.40 6.32 -2.57
C THR A 109 6.23 7.78 -2.14
N VAL A 110 5.12 8.41 -2.55
CA VAL A 110 4.78 9.77 -2.11
C VAL A 110 4.55 9.79 -0.60
N THR A 111 3.78 8.86 -0.05
CA THR A 111 3.52 8.79 1.39
C THR A 111 4.81 8.62 2.21
N LEU A 112 5.70 7.71 1.82
CA LEU A 112 6.96 7.47 2.52
C LEU A 112 7.93 8.64 2.40
N SER A 113 7.88 9.42 1.31
CA SER A 113 8.68 10.64 1.21
C SER A 113 8.33 11.66 2.30
N MET A 114 7.13 11.58 2.90
CA MET A 114 6.75 12.41 4.06
C MET A 114 7.65 12.14 5.27
N MET A 115 8.24 10.95 5.43
CA MET A 115 9.22 10.69 6.49
C MET A 115 10.45 11.59 6.41
N ILE A 116 10.74 12.13 5.22
CA ILE A 116 11.88 13.02 4.95
C ILE A 116 11.43 14.49 5.01
N PHE A 117 10.31 14.81 4.38
CA PHE A 117 9.90 16.21 4.16
C PHE A 117 8.90 16.76 5.19
N LEU A 118 8.25 15.91 5.99
CA LEU A 118 7.27 16.34 6.97
C LEU A 118 7.97 16.78 8.28
N PRO A 119 7.71 18.00 8.78
CA PRO A 119 8.16 18.39 10.11
C PRO A 119 7.42 17.60 11.20
N GLY A 120 8.09 17.27 12.30
CA GLY A 120 7.46 16.62 13.45
C GLY A 120 7.29 15.10 13.34
N ILE A 121 8.09 14.42 12.51
CA ILE A 121 8.17 12.95 12.45
C ILE A 121 8.76 12.33 13.73
N THR A 122 9.62 13.05 14.42
CA THR A 122 10.18 12.66 15.73
C THR A 122 9.58 13.50 16.85
N THR A 123 9.63 12.97 18.07
CA THR A 123 9.34 13.76 19.27
C THR A 123 10.46 14.77 19.56
N GLU A 124 10.30 15.58 20.61
CA GLU A 124 11.34 16.49 21.09
C GLU A 124 12.65 15.78 21.48
N ALA A 125 12.57 14.48 21.81
CA ALA A 125 13.76 13.66 22.10
C ALA A 125 14.59 13.32 20.85
N GLY A 126 14.08 13.59 19.65
CA GLY A 126 14.74 13.28 18.39
C GLY A 126 14.74 11.79 18.04
N PHE A 127 15.47 11.44 16.98
CA PHE A 127 15.60 10.06 16.51
C PHE A 127 16.28 9.16 17.59
N PRO A 128 15.79 7.94 17.86
CA PRO A 128 14.80 7.15 17.09
C PRO A 128 13.35 7.25 17.58
N THR A 129 13.01 8.21 18.44
CA THR A 129 11.66 8.32 19.02
C THR A 129 10.70 8.98 18.03
N LEU A 130 9.85 8.18 17.40
CA LEU A 130 8.86 8.65 16.43
C LEU A 130 7.67 9.32 17.11
N SER A 131 7.10 10.32 16.46
CA SER A 131 5.80 10.88 16.82
C SER A 131 4.68 9.98 16.29
N PHE A 132 3.43 10.27 16.66
CA PHE A 132 2.25 9.60 16.11
C PHE A 132 2.24 9.58 14.56
N PHE A 133 2.66 10.67 13.91
CA PHE A 133 2.76 10.72 12.45
C PHE A 133 3.90 9.85 11.91
N GLY A 134 5.05 9.83 12.59
CA GLY A 134 6.17 8.96 12.22
C GLY A 134 5.82 7.48 12.32
N GLU A 135 5.15 7.06 13.40
CA GLU A 135 4.67 5.69 13.56
C GLU A 135 3.62 5.32 12.50
N PHE A 136 2.71 6.25 12.19
CA PHE A 136 1.71 6.06 11.14
C PHE A 136 2.35 5.87 9.76
N LEU A 137 3.42 6.59 9.43
CA LEU A 137 4.11 6.44 8.15
C LEU A 137 5.02 5.21 8.12
N LEU A 138 5.54 4.75 9.26
CA LEU A 138 6.40 3.58 9.32
C LEU A 138 5.65 2.30 8.91
N LYS A 139 4.39 2.14 9.32
CA LYS A 139 3.57 0.98 8.88
C LYS A 139 3.35 0.97 7.37
N ASP A 140 3.32 2.14 6.72
CA ASP A 140 3.09 2.26 5.28
C ASP A 140 4.27 1.72 4.47
N ALA A 141 5.46 1.57 5.07
CA ALA A 141 6.57 0.85 4.47
C ALA A 141 6.25 -0.64 4.25
N GLY A 142 5.48 -1.24 5.15
CA GLY A 142 4.96 -2.60 4.99
C GLY A 142 3.97 -2.69 3.83
N LEU A 143 3.10 -1.69 3.67
CA LEU A 143 2.14 -1.64 2.57
C LEU A 143 2.82 -1.38 1.22
N PHE A 144 3.90 -0.59 1.20
CA PHE A 144 4.76 -0.43 0.04
C PHE A 144 5.38 -1.77 -0.39
N ALA A 145 5.96 -2.52 0.55
CA ALA A 145 6.51 -3.85 0.26
C ALA A 145 5.44 -4.84 -0.23
N ALA A 146 4.25 -4.83 0.38
CA ALA A 146 3.10 -5.61 -0.08
C ALA A 146 2.69 -5.25 -1.51
N SER A 147 2.75 -3.97 -1.87
CA SER A 147 2.44 -3.47 -3.21
C SER A 147 3.43 -3.98 -4.26
N LEU A 148 4.74 -3.98 -3.95
CA LEU A 148 5.78 -4.57 -4.78
C LEU A 148 5.54 -6.07 -5.00
N PHE A 149 5.22 -6.79 -3.93
CA PHE A 149 4.88 -8.20 -4.02
C PHE A 149 3.66 -8.46 -4.90
N VAL A 150 2.57 -7.70 -4.69
CA VAL A 150 1.33 -7.80 -5.48
C VAL A 150 1.59 -7.54 -6.96
N LEU A 151 2.35 -6.50 -7.30
CA LEU A 151 2.72 -6.21 -8.69
C LEU A 151 3.51 -7.37 -9.31
N GLY A 152 4.59 -7.79 -8.66
CA GLY A 152 5.46 -8.86 -9.18
C GLY A 152 4.74 -10.20 -9.33
N HIS A 153 3.97 -10.59 -8.33
CA HIS A 153 3.17 -11.82 -8.37
C HIS A 153 2.07 -11.77 -9.44
N SER A 154 1.41 -10.63 -9.61
CA SER A 154 0.37 -10.46 -10.62
C SER A 154 0.92 -10.50 -12.04
N LEU A 155 2.06 -9.84 -12.30
CA LEU A 155 2.74 -9.87 -13.60
C LEU A 155 3.22 -11.27 -13.97
N THR A 156 3.85 -11.97 -13.03
CA THR A 156 4.32 -13.35 -13.25
C THR A 156 3.16 -14.31 -13.50
N THR A 157 2.05 -14.19 -12.76
CA THR A 157 0.87 -15.01 -12.99
C THR A 157 0.24 -14.72 -14.35
N TRP A 158 0.10 -13.44 -14.71
CA TRP A 158 -0.46 -13.04 -15.99
C TRP A 158 0.38 -13.56 -17.17
N ALA A 159 1.70 -13.38 -17.10
CA ALA A 159 2.61 -13.86 -18.13
C ALA A 159 2.58 -15.39 -18.28
N ALA A 160 2.38 -16.14 -17.19
CA ALA A 160 2.23 -17.59 -17.23
C ALA A 160 0.94 -18.02 -17.93
N ALA A 161 -0.17 -17.30 -17.73
CA ALA A 161 -1.44 -17.58 -18.40
C ALA A 161 -1.34 -17.37 -19.93
N GLN A 162 -0.65 -16.31 -20.38
CA GLN A 162 -0.49 -16.01 -21.81
C GLN A 162 0.40 -17.02 -22.57
N ARG A 163 1.18 -17.84 -21.88
CA ARG A 163 2.01 -18.88 -22.52
C ARG A 163 1.24 -20.16 -22.81
N GLN A 164 0.00 -20.27 -22.34
CA GLN A 164 -0.83 -21.47 -22.48
C GLN A 164 -1.84 -21.36 -23.63
N ASP A 165 -1.94 -20.18 -24.26
CA ASP A 165 -2.75 -19.88 -25.44
C ASP A 165 -1.88 -19.86 -26.71
#